data_AF-A0A1M6A026-F1
#
_entry.id   AF-A0A1M6A026-F1
#
_cell.length_a   1.000
_cell.length_b   1.000
_cell.length_c   1.000
_cell.angle_alpha   90.00
_cell.angle_beta   90.00
_cell.angle_gamma   90.00
#
_symmetry.space_group_name_H-M   'P 1'
#
loop_
_entity.id
_entity.type
_entity.pdbx_description
1 polymer ?
#
loop_
_entity_poly.entity_id
_entity_poly.type
_entity_poly.pdbx_seq_one_letter_code
_entity_poly.pdbx_strand_id
1 'polypeptide(L)'
;MKKIILTLILTASAHFSAQVAFGKDEVSSSSVSLEFGNGNRGVIIPYVQNFSQVVSVGNVVPGTIIMDAATGIVSYCKQNNCQNATDWSPLTFNVTNVRLPNGFIDDTTGKVPADIANVQHNKEEHKEAKVIIGENQKDNAEGILVLSDANKAMVLPSMESPHLKIINPAPGMMAYDLKTNQLAIFNGTVWSFWKATN
;
A
#
# COMPACT_ATOMS: atom_id res chain seq x y z
N MET A 1 -50.44 13.02 0.82
CA MET A 1 -49.31 13.97 0.88
C MET A 1 -48.19 13.48 1.81
N LYS A 2 -48.40 13.29 3.13
CA LYS A 2 -47.34 12.78 4.05
C LYS A 2 -46.68 11.45 3.62
N LYS A 3 -47.47 10.48 3.12
CA LYS A 3 -46.94 9.19 2.65
C LYS A 3 -46.13 9.31 1.35
N ILE A 4 -46.45 10.26 0.47
CA ILE A 4 -45.73 10.53 -0.78
C ILE A 4 -44.38 11.17 -0.49
N ILE A 5 -44.33 12.10 0.48
CA ILE A 5 -43.09 12.74 0.93
C ILE A 5 -42.12 11.70 1.52
N LEU A 6 -42.61 10.74 2.29
CA LEU A 6 -41.78 9.70 2.88
C LEU A 6 -41.19 8.75 1.83
N THR A 7 -41.97 8.37 0.80
CA THR A 7 -41.48 7.53 -0.30
C THR A 7 -40.42 8.24 -1.15
N LEU A 8 -40.58 9.55 -1.39
CA LEU A 8 -39.65 10.35 -2.17
C LEU A 8 -38.29 10.51 -1.46
N ILE A 9 -38.30 10.68 -0.14
CA ILE A 9 -37.10 10.74 0.70
C ILE A 9 -36.37 9.38 0.74
N LEU A 10 -37.12 8.27 0.72
CA LEU A 10 -36.55 6.92 0.73
C LEU A 10 -35.94 6.50 -0.62
N THR A 11 -36.46 7.03 -1.74
CA THR A 11 -35.85 6.85 -3.08
C THR A 11 -34.68 7.78 -3.34
N ALA A 12 -34.51 8.84 -2.53
CA ALA A 12 -33.42 9.80 -2.63
C ALA A 12 -32.14 9.35 -1.89
N SER A 13 -32.12 8.16 -1.28
CA SER A 13 -30.87 7.48 -0.89
C SER A 13 -30.16 7.00 -2.17
N ALA A 14 -29.68 7.95 -2.96
CA ALA A 14 -28.87 7.71 -4.12
C ALA A 14 -27.63 6.90 -3.70
N HIS A 15 -27.28 5.92 -4.52
CA HIS A 15 -26.05 5.16 -4.37
C HIS A 15 -24.87 6.13 -4.44
N PHE A 16 -24.29 6.47 -3.29
CA PHE A 16 -23.05 7.25 -3.25
C PHE A 16 -21.90 6.29 -3.59
N SER A 17 -21.28 6.46 -4.75
CA SER A 17 -20.00 5.83 -5.04
C SER A 17 -18.96 6.43 -4.11
N ALA A 18 -18.41 5.63 -3.20
CA ALA A 18 -17.42 6.07 -2.21
C ALA A 18 -16.01 6.14 -2.83
N GLN A 19 -15.73 7.20 -3.58
CA GLN A 19 -14.37 7.57 -3.94
C GLN A 19 -13.77 8.41 -2.82
N VAL A 20 -12.48 8.20 -2.50
CA VAL A 20 -11.81 8.86 -1.38
C VAL A 20 -10.66 9.72 -1.87
N ALA A 21 -10.66 11.00 -1.47
CA ALA A 21 -9.60 11.95 -1.76
C ALA A 21 -8.88 12.37 -0.46
N PHE A 22 -7.54 12.29 -0.46
CA PHE A 22 -6.71 12.68 0.67
C PHE A 22 -5.84 13.89 0.34
N GLY A 23 -5.98 14.99 1.08
CA GLY A 23 -5.18 16.19 0.87
C GLY A 23 -5.46 16.89 -0.46
N LYS A 24 -6.67 16.72 -0.98
CA LYS A 24 -7.28 17.41 -2.14
C LYS A 24 -8.81 17.34 -2.01
N ASP A 25 -9.54 18.17 -2.76
CA ASP A 25 -11.00 18.30 -2.62
C ASP A 25 -11.77 17.16 -3.30
N GLU A 26 -11.29 16.69 -4.44
CA GLU A 26 -11.95 15.66 -5.25
C GLU A 26 -10.95 14.75 -5.99
N VAL A 27 -11.40 13.56 -6.36
CA VAL A 27 -10.66 12.63 -7.22
C VAL A 27 -10.64 13.12 -8.67
N SER A 28 -9.61 12.72 -9.42
CA SER A 28 -9.35 13.20 -10.79
C SER A 28 -10.25 12.59 -11.87
N SER A 29 -10.81 11.40 -11.64
CA SER A 29 -11.75 10.75 -12.57
C SER A 29 -12.60 9.69 -11.87
N SER A 30 -13.68 9.25 -12.51
CA SER A 30 -14.53 8.15 -12.02
C SER A 30 -13.85 6.78 -11.98
N SER A 31 -12.65 6.66 -12.55
CA SER A 31 -11.84 5.43 -12.56
C SER A 31 -10.86 5.36 -11.38
N VAL A 32 -11.03 6.22 -10.39
CA VAL A 32 -10.19 6.29 -9.19
C VAL A 32 -11.01 5.82 -7.98
N SER A 33 -10.47 4.92 -7.16
CA SER A 33 -11.10 4.54 -5.88
C SER A 33 -10.57 5.39 -4.74
N LEU A 34 -9.26 5.64 -4.75
CA LEU A 34 -8.52 6.36 -3.73
C LEU A 34 -7.49 7.26 -4.42
N GLU A 35 -7.42 8.55 -4.07
CA GLU A 35 -6.39 9.43 -4.59
C GLU A 35 -5.82 10.37 -3.54
N PHE A 36 -4.50 10.48 -3.55
CA PHE A 36 -3.77 11.42 -2.72
C PHE A 36 -3.37 12.64 -3.53
N GLY A 37 -3.55 13.82 -2.95
CA GLY A 37 -3.03 15.06 -3.51
C GLY A 37 -1.50 15.08 -3.52
N ASN A 38 -0.94 15.86 -4.45
CA ASN A 38 0.50 16.07 -4.57
C ASN A 38 1.13 16.58 -3.26
N GLY A 39 2.44 16.37 -3.12
CA GLY A 39 3.23 16.88 -2.01
C GLY A 39 4.35 15.94 -1.63
N ASN A 40 5.31 16.42 -0.83
CA ASN A 40 6.50 15.67 -0.43
C ASN A 40 6.18 14.64 0.69
N ARG A 41 5.29 13.70 0.39
CA ARG A 41 4.77 12.66 1.28
C ARG A 41 4.60 11.33 0.53
N GLY A 42 4.47 10.25 1.28
CA GLY A 42 4.16 8.92 0.75
C GLY A 42 3.16 8.18 1.65
N VAL A 43 2.70 7.03 1.17
CA VAL A 43 1.91 6.07 1.98
C VAL A 43 2.88 5.12 2.65
N ILE A 44 2.71 4.86 3.94
CA ILE A 44 3.49 3.84 4.65
C ILE A 44 2.76 2.52 4.52
N ILE A 45 3.43 1.51 3.96
CA ILE A 45 2.90 0.16 3.83
C ILE A 45 2.80 -0.50 5.22
N PRO A 46 1.71 -1.21 5.53
CA PRO A 46 1.58 -1.95 6.78
C PRO A 46 2.73 -2.94 7.00
N TYR A 47 3.26 -2.93 8.22
CA TYR A 47 4.28 -3.86 8.66
C TYR A 47 3.65 -5.15 9.17
N VAL A 48 4.27 -6.27 8.86
CA VAL A 48 3.96 -7.58 9.41
C VAL A 48 5.24 -8.17 10.00
N GLN A 49 5.17 -9.00 11.04
CA GLN A 49 6.41 -9.46 11.67
C GLN A 49 7.25 -10.33 10.72
N ASN A 50 6.58 -11.22 9.98
CA ASN A 50 7.18 -11.98 8.89
C ASN A 50 6.11 -12.53 7.92
N PHE A 51 6.54 -12.94 6.73
CA PHE A 51 5.66 -13.55 5.72
C PHE A 51 4.85 -14.75 6.25
N SER A 52 5.46 -15.62 7.05
CA SER A 52 4.81 -16.83 7.54
C SER A 52 3.61 -16.54 8.43
N GLN A 53 3.64 -15.45 9.19
CA GLN A 53 2.49 -15.02 9.98
C GLN A 53 1.32 -14.64 9.08
N VAL A 54 1.54 -13.82 8.04
CA VAL A 54 0.49 -13.36 7.11
C VAL A 54 -0.28 -14.54 6.49
N VAL A 55 0.41 -15.60 6.10
CA VAL A 55 -0.21 -16.81 5.53
C VAL A 55 -1.06 -17.58 6.55
N SER A 56 -0.73 -17.50 7.84
CA SER A 56 -1.46 -18.17 8.91
C SER A 56 -2.66 -17.38 9.45
N VAL A 57 -2.81 -16.09 9.10
CA VAL A 57 -3.89 -15.25 9.62
C VAL A 57 -5.20 -15.37 8.81
N GLY A 58 -5.11 -15.64 7.50
CA GLY A 58 -6.27 -16.02 6.69
C GLY A 58 -6.18 -15.73 5.18
N ASN A 59 -7.25 -15.23 4.56
CA ASN A 59 -7.42 -15.14 3.11
C ASN A 59 -6.70 -13.94 2.45
N VAL A 60 -5.37 -14.04 2.34
CA VAL A 60 -4.55 -13.13 1.54
C VAL A 60 -4.89 -13.31 0.06
N VAL A 61 -4.96 -12.22 -0.71
CA VAL A 61 -5.31 -12.27 -2.14
C VAL A 61 -4.20 -11.66 -3.01
N PRO A 62 -4.10 -12.04 -4.29
CA PRO A 62 -3.20 -11.34 -5.23
C PRO A 62 -3.45 -9.82 -5.22
N GLY A 63 -2.36 -9.05 -5.18
CA GLY A 63 -2.37 -7.60 -5.03
C GLY A 63 -2.07 -7.10 -3.61
N THR A 64 -2.15 -7.95 -2.57
CA THR A 64 -1.78 -7.55 -1.20
C THR A 64 -0.32 -7.09 -1.14
N ILE A 65 -0.04 -5.95 -0.49
CA ILE A 65 1.31 -5.41 -0.29
C ILE A 65 1.60 -5.34 1.21
N ILE A 66 2.78 -5.82 1.61
CA ILE A 66 3.24 -5.82 3.01
C ILE A 66 4.71 -5.42 3.09
N MET A 67 5.12 -4.94 4.26
CA MET A 67 6.52 -4.88 4.64
C MET A 67 6.81 -5.94 5.72
N ASP A 68 7.69 -6.88 5.40
CA ASP A 68 8.18 -7.86 6.37
C ASP A 68 9.20 -7.17 7.29
N ALA A 69 8.87 -7.04 8.57
CA ALA A 69 9.68 -6.32 9.55
C ALA A 69 10.96 -7.08 9.95
N ALA A 70 10.99 -8.41 9.83
CA ALA A 70 12.17 -9.23 10.12
C ALA A 70 13.25 -9.07 9.04
N THR A 71 12.84 -8.95 7.78
CA THR A 71 13.75 -8.81 6.64
C THR A 71 13.91 -7.37 6.17
N GLY A 72 12.97 -6.48 6.47
CA GLY A 72 12.95 -5.12 5.92
C GLY A 72 12.55 -5.07 4.44
N ILE A 73 11.98 -6.15 3.89
CA ILE A 73 11.61 -6.23 2.48
C ILE A 73 10.11 -5.91 2.31
N VAL A 74 9.80 -4.99 1.42
CA VAL A 74 8.44 -4.79 0.89
C VAL A 74 8.21 -5.79 -0.24
N SER A 75 7.08 -6.50 -0.21
CA SER A 75 6.69 -7.47 -1.22
C SER A 75 5.20 -7.33 -1.56
N TYR A 76 4.83 -7.78 -2.76
CA TYR A 76 3.42 -7.93 -3.14
C TYR A 76 3.05 -9.38 -3.44
N CYS A 77 1.80 -9.70 -3.20
CA CYS A 77 1.21 -10.97 -3.49
C CYS A 77 0.92 -11.08 -4.98
N LYS A 78 1.60 -11.98 -5.69
CA LYS A 78 1.46 -12.12 -7.14
C LYS A 78 0.33 -13.07 -7.53
N GLN A 79 0.15 -14.17 -6.78
CA GLN A 79 -0.75 -15.27 -7.17
C GLN A 79 -1.08 -16.21 -5.99
N ASN A 80 -1.95 -17.21 -6.24
CA ASN A 80 -2.24 -18.36 -5.35
C ASN A 80 -2.53 -18.01 -3.89
N ASN A 81 -3.15 -16.86 -3.63
CA ASN A 81 -3.45 -16.37 -2.28
C ASN A 81 -2.23 -16.37 -1.35
N CYS A 82 -1.03 -16.25 -1.93
CA CYS A 82 0.21 -16.12 -1.21
C CYS A 82 0.53 -17.21 -0.19
N GLN A 83 0.06 -18.43 -0.45
CA GLN A 83 0.27 -19.58 0.43
C GLN A 83 1.75 -19.99 0.54
N ASN A 84 2.58 -19.67 -0.45
CA ASN A 84 4.00 -19.99 -0.46
C ASN A 84 4.87 -18.75 -0.66
N ALA A 85 6.11 -18.80 -0.19
CA ALA A 85 7.08 -17.71 -0.39
C ALA A 85 7.29 -17.34 -1.88
N THR A 86 7.17 -18.31 -2.79
CA THR A 86 7.30 -18.12 -4.26
C THR A 86 6.13 -17.38 -4.91
N ASP A 87 5.01 -17.29 -4.21
CA ASP A 87 3.82 -16.56 -4.66
C ASP A 87 3.93 -15.05 -4.35
N TRP A 88 4.92 -14.65 -3.56
CA TRP A 88 5.30 -13.27 -3.32
C TRP A 88 6.37 -12.82 -4.31
N SER A 89 6.36 -11.53 -4.63
CA SER A 89 7.44 -10.88 -5.37
C SER A 89 7.97 -9.68 -4.58
N PRO A 90 9.30 -9.58 -4.39
CA PRO A 90 9.89 -8.44 -3.71
C PRO A 90 9.72 -7.17 -4.54
N LEU A 91 9.38 -6.07 -3.87
CA LEU A 91 9.37 -4.71 -4.39
C LEU A 91 10.60 -3.90 -3.93
N THR A 92 11.36 -4.43 -2.98
CA THR A 92 12.63 -3.88 -2.51
C THR A 92 13.63 -5.01 -2.31
N PHE A 93 14.92 -4.72 -2.31
CA PHE A 93 15.96 -5.75 -2.27
C PHE A 93 17.01 -5.46 -1.20
N ASN A 94 17.40 -6.52 -0.50
CA ASN A 94 18.54 -6.51 0.41
C ASN A 94 19.73 -7.13 -0.30
N VAL A 95 20.77 -6.35 -0.48
CA VAL A 95 22.05 -6.78 -1.02
C VAL A 95 23.12 -6.17 -0.14
N THR A 96 23.88 -7.05 0.49
CA THR A 96 25.10 -6.66 1.19
C THR A 96 26.24 -6.59 0.19
N ASN A 97 27.18 -5.70 0.43
CA ASN A 97 28.38 -5.56 -0.38
C ASN A 97 28.13 -5.07 -1.83
N VAL A 98 27.14 -4.20 -2.02
CA VAL A 98 26.91 -3.59 -3.34
C VAL A 98 28.05 -2.63 -3.64
N ARG A 99 28.86 -2.97 -4.66
CA ARG A 99 29.87 -2.05 -5.16
C ARG A 99 29.22 -1.01 -6.07
N LEU A 100 29.09 0.20 -5.57
CA LEU A 100 28.57 1.33 -6.32
C LEU A 100 29.59 1.80 -7.38
N PRO A 101 29.15 2.51 -8.44
CA PRO A 101 30.04 3.03 -9.48
C PRO A 101 31.15 3.95 -8.95
N ASN A 102 30.94 4.57 -7.80
CA ASN A 102 31.91 5.42 -7.10
C ASN A 102 32.91 4.62 -6.23
N GLY A 103 32.87 3.29 -6.25
CA GLY A 103 33.78 2.41 -5.52
C GLY A 103 33.41 2.14 -4.07
N PHE A 104 32.34 2.75 -3.56
CA PHE A 104 31.84 2.47 -2.21
C PHE A 104 31.12 1.13 -2.16
N ILE A 105 31.25 0.46 -1.02
CA ILE A 105 30.48 -0.73 -0.71
C ILE A 105 29.32 -0.30 0.17
N ASP A 106 28.10 -0.59 -0.28
CA ASP A 106 26.87 -0.23 0.43
C ASP A 106 26.10 -1.49 0.85
N ASP A 107 25.26 -1.32 1.87
CA ASP A 107 24.33 -2.32 2.38
C ASP A 107 22.91 -1.80 2.19
N THR A 108 22.16 -2.46 1.29
CA THR A 108 20.79 -2.06 0.98
C THR A 108 19.77 -2.70 1.91
N THR A 109 20.22 -3.43 2.94
CA THR A 109 19.34 -4.13 3.89
C THR A 109 18.34 -3.17 4.51
N GLY A 110 17.06 -3.41 4.27
CA GLY A 110 15.97 -2.62 4.81
C GLY A 110 15.97 -2.64 6.34
N LYS A 111 15.61 -1.51 6.94
CA LYS A 111 15.63 -1.32 8.39
C LYS A 111 14.26 -0.86 8.84
N VAL A 112 13.54 -1.72 9.55
CA VAL A 112 12.34 -1.30 10.30
C VAL A 112 12.80 -0.89 11.71
N PRO A 113 12.35 0.26 12.24
CA PRO A 113 12.77 0.73 13.55
C PRO A 113 12.36 -0.26 14.63
N ALA A 114 13.25 -0.52 15.59
CA ALA A 114 13.05 -1.57 16.59
C ALA A 114 11.83 -1.32 17.49
N ASP A 115 11.50 -0.05 17.73
CA ASP A 115 10.26 0.34 18.40
C ASP A 115 9.03 -0.09 17.60
N ILE A 116 9.00 0.11 16.27
CA ILE A 116 7.89 -0.36 15.43
C ILE A 116 7.83 -1.90 15.41
N ALA A 117 8.97 -2.57 15.19
CA ALA A 117 9.04 -4.02 15.12
C ALA A 117 8.62 -4.68 16.45
N ASN A 118 9.08 -4.15 17.59
CA ASN A 118 8.80 -4.72 18.91
C ASN A 118 7.42 -4.32 19.45
N VAL A 119 6.90 -3.13 19.12
CA VAL A 119 5.54 -2.71 19.53
C VAL A 119 4.49 -3.56 18.86
N GLN A 120 4.67 -3.93 17.59
CA GLN A 120 3.75 -4.82 16.88
C GLN A 120 3.89 -6.29 17.32
N HIS A 121 5.06 -6.70 17.82
CA HIS A 121 5.34 -8.11 18.12
C HIS A 121 4.40 -8.75 19.14
N ASN A 122 4.05 -8.00 20.20
CA ASN A 122 3.24 -8.49 21.32
C ASN A 122 1.76 -8.07 21.24
N LYS A 123 1.29 -7.62 20.07
CA LYS A 123 -0.09 -7.22 19.86
C LYS A 123 -0.84 -8.33 19.15
N GLU A 124 -2.06 -8.60 19.61
CA GLU A 124 -2.97 -9.50 18.92
C GLU A 124 -3.55 -8.79 17.70
N GLU A 125 -3.43 -9.42 16.54
CA GLU A 125 -4.02 -8.91 15.30
C GLU A 125 -5.55 -9.02 15.37
N HIS A 126 -6.24 -7.92 15.13
CA HIS A 126 -7.69 -7.92 15.01
C HIS A 126 -8.09 -8.40 13.61
N LYS A 127 -8.31 -9.71 13.46
CA LYS A 127 -8.59 -10.35 12.17
C LYS A 127 -9.80 -9.77 11.40
N GLU A 128 -10.72 -9.14 12.12
CA GLU A 128 -11.90 -8.51 11.53
C GLU A 128 -11.70 -7.01 11.21
N ALA A 129 -10.57 -6.42 11.61
CA ALA A 129 -10.27 -5.02 11.33
C ALA A 129 -10.00 -4.84 9.83
N LYS A 130 -10.93 -4.15 9.16
CA LYS A 130 -10.93 -3.97 7.71
C LYS A 130 -11.57 -2.64 7.33
N VAL A 131 -10.91 -1.90 6.45
CA VAL A 131 -11.46 -0.76 5.74
C VAL A 131 -11.61 -1.15 4.28
N ILE A 132 -12.83 -1.11 3.74
CA ILE A 132 -13.10 -1.37 2.32
C ILE A 132 -13.40 -0.05 1.62
N ILE A 133 -12.71 0.21 0.52
CA ILE A 133 -13.03 1.28 -0.42
C ILE A 133 -13.47 0.63 -1.73
N GLY A 134 -14.76 0.78 -2.06
CA GLY A 134 -15.36 0.26 -3.29
C GLY A 134 -16.73 -0.39 -3.06
N GLU A 135 -17.20 -1.09 -4.09
CA GLU A 135 -18.59 -1.58 -4.17
C GLU A 135 -18.82 -2.95 -3.50
N ASN A 136 -17.78 -3.76 -3.29
CA ASN A 136 -17.92 -5.12 -2.78
C ASN A 136 -17.85 -5.18 -1.25
N GLN A 137 -18.97 -4.86 -0.59
CA GLN A 137 -19.14 -5.01 0.87
C GLN A 137 -19.03 -6.47 1.38
N LYS A 138 -18.96 -7.44 0.47
CA LYS A 138 -18.74 -8.87 0.75
C LYS A 138 -17.35 -9.35 0.33
N ASP A 139 -16.39 -8.45 0.16
CA ASP A 139 -15.03 -8.82 -0.17
C ASP A 139 -14.41 -9.60 1.01
N ASN A 140 -14.10 -10.87 0.74
CA ASN A 140 -13.50 -11.79 1.68
C ASN A 140 -11.97 -11.67 1.74
N ALA A 141 -11.36 -10.75 0.99
CA ALA A 141 -9.94 -10.44 1.10
C ALA A 141 -9.63 -9.95 2.52
N GLU A 142 -8.60 -10.52 3.13
CA GLU A 142 -8.11 -10.07 4.43
C GLU A 142 -6.99 -9.03 4.26
N GLY A 143 -7.15 -7.91 4.95
CA GLY A 143 -6.24 -6.77 4.90
C GLY A 143 -6.88 -5.56 5.57
N ILE A 144 -6.06 -4.71 6.19
CA ILE A 144 -6.54 -3.52 6.91
C ILE A 144 -7.17 -2.49 5.96
N LEU A 145 -6.69 -2.42 4.71
CA LEU A 145 -7.24 -1.59 3.64
C LEU A 145 -7.41 -2.44 2.39
N VAL A 146 -8.66 -2.57 1.94
CA VAL A 146 -9.04 -3.33 0.75
C VAL A 146 -9.65 -2.37 -0.28
N LEU A 147 -9.06 -2.34 -1.47
CA LEU A 147 -9.61 -1.62 -2.62
C LEU A 147 -10.38 -2.62 -3.47
N SER A 148 -11.71 -2.65 -3.33
CA SER A 148 -12.52 -3.78 -3.82
C SER A 148 -13.14 -3.56 -5.22
N ASP A 149 -12.96 -2.35 -5.78
CA ASP A 149 -13.47 -2.02 -7.11
C ASP A 149 -12.66 -2.73 -8.20
N ALA A 150 -13.34 -3.43 -9.12
CA ALA A 150 -12.68 -4.22 -10.16
C ALA A 150 -12.03 -3.39 -11.29
N ASN A 151 -12.40 -2.11 -11.41
CA ASN A 151 -12.03 -1.25 -12.52
C ASN A 151 -11.61 0.17 -12.10
N LYS A 152 -11.30 0.35 -10.80
CA LYS A 152 -10.80 1.63 -10.28
C LYS A 152 -9.43 1.47 -9.65
N ALA A 153 -8.59 2.47 -9.82
CA ALA A 153 -7.21 2.47 -9.35
C ALA A 153 -7.03 3.37 -8.13
N MET A 154 -6.00 3.05 -7.34
CA MET A 154 -5.41 3.99 -6.40
C MET A 154 -4.42 4.90 -7.14
N VAL A 155 -4.49 6.20 -6.87
CA VAL A 155 -3.50 7.19 -7.30
C VAL A 155 -2.67 7.59 -6.07
N LEU A 156 -1.42 7.14 -6.06
CA LEU A 156 -0.47 7.40 -4.96
C LEU A 156 -0.13 8.89 -4.82
N PRO A 157 0.36 9.31 -3.63
CA PRO A 157 1.01 10.61 -3.50
C PRO A 157 2.13 10.72 -4.54
N SER A 158 2.12 11.81 -5.30
CA SER A 158 3.03 11.99 -6.42
C SER A 158 3.85 13.28 -6.31
N MET A 159 5.10 13.19 -6.76
CA MET A 159 6.04 14.30 -6.88
C MET A 159 7.18 13.92 -7.81
N GLU A 160 7.95 14.89 -8.28
CA GLU A 160 9.22 14.58 -8.98
C GLU A 160 10.32 14.21 -7.99
N SER A 161 11.01 13.10 -8.24
CA SER A 161 12.18 12.64 -7.47
C SER A 161 11.94 12.51 -5.95
N PRO A 162 11.07 11.58 -5.50
CA PRO A 162 10.75 11.37 -4.08
C PRO A 162 11.99 11.21 -3.19
N HIS A 163 13.01 10.50 -3.69
CA HIS A 163 14.27 10.24 -2.98
C HIS A 163 15.10 11.50 -2.66
N LEU A 164 14.81 12.64 -3.29
CA LEU A 164 15.46 13.92 -2.99
C LEU A 164 14.56 14.87 -2.20
N LYS A 165 13.23 14.69 -2.28
CA LYS A 165 12.25 15.64 -1.74
C LYS A 165 11.63 15.21 -0.42
N ILE A 166 11.53 13.91 -0.17
CA ILE A 166 11.02 13.39 1.10
C ILE A 166 12.21 13.32 2.07
N ILE A 167 12.20 14.22 3.06
CA ILE A 167 13.21 14.27 4.11
C ILE A 167 12.86 13.23 5.17
N ASN A 168 13.84 12.39 5.52
CA ASN A 168 13.71 11.31 6.52
C ASN A 168 12.50 10.38 6.25
N PRO A 169 12.46 9.69 5.10
CA PRO A 169 11.37 8.77 4.79
C PRO A 169 11.29 7.63 5.82
N ALA A 170 10.07 7.25 6.17
CA ALA A 170 9.83 6.08 7.01
C ALA A 170 9.99 4.79 6.18
N PRO A 171 10.46 3.68 6.77
CA PRO A 171 10.52 2.40 6.09
C PRO A 171 9.13 1.98 5.56
N GLY A 172 9.08 1.30 4.43
CA GLY A 172 7.82 0.95 3.76
C GLY A 172 7.11 2.12 3.10
N MET A 173 7.74 3.31 3.00
CA MET A 173 7.13 4.44 2.32
C MET A 173 7.07 4.22 0.81
N MET A 174 5.90 4.49 0.23
CA MET A 174 5.59 4.36 -1.18
C MET A 174 5.06 5.68 -1.76
N ALA A 175 5.60 6.08 -2.91
CA ALA A 175 5.19 7.28 -3.64
C ALA A 175 5.38 7.08 -5.15
N TYR A 176 4.80 7.96 -5.97
CA TYR A 176 4.97 7.94 -7.42
C TYR A 176 5.91 9.08 -7.87
N ASP A 177 6.94 8.72 -8.64
CA ASP A 177 7.89 9.67 -9.23
C ASP A 177 7.39 10.17 -10.59
N LEU A 178 7.01 11.44 -10.65
CA LEU A 178 6.51 12.11 -11.87
C LEU A 178 7.63 12.42 -12.88
N LYS A 179 8.90 12.44 -12.47
CA LYS A 179 10.02 12.74 -13.36
C LYS A 179 10.36 11.55 -14.25
N THR A 180 10.36 10.35 -13.67
CA THR A 180 10.75 9.10 -14.34
C THR A 180 9.56 8.19 -14.64
N ASN A 181 8.37 8.55 -14.17
CA ASN A 181 7.14 7.74 -14.24
C ASN A 181 7.32 6.36 -13.60
N GLN A 182 7.79 6.37 -12.35
CA GLN A 182 8.16 5.16 -11.62
C GLN A 182 7.47 5.08 -10.26
N LEU A 183 7.12 3.87 -9.85
CA LEU A 183 6.78 3.57 -8.47
C LEU A 183 8.07 3.59 -7.64
N ALA A 184 8.10 4.39 -6.58
CA ALA A 184 9.24 4.53 -5.68
C ALA A 184 8.89 3.99 -4.29
N ILE A 185 9.72 3.11 -3.74
CA ILE A 185 9.50 2.46 -2.45
C ILE A 185 10.78 2.52 -1.61
N PHE A 186 10.68 3.03 -0.39
CA PHE A 186 11.79 3.10 0.56
C PHE A 186 11.72 1.95 1.55
N ASN A 187 12.80 1.18 1.72
CA ASN A 187 12.84 0.03 2.63
C ASN A 187 13.42 0.36 4.02
N GLY A 188 13.69 1.64 4.30
CA GLY A 188 14.37 2.09 5.52
C GLY A 188 15.85 2.40 5.34
N THR A 189 16.45 1.98 4.22
CA THR A 189 17.84 2.25 3.91
C THR A 189 17.98 2.85 2.51
N VAL A 190 17.34 2.26 1.50
CA VAL A 190 17.41 2.72 0.10
C VAL A 190 16.03 2.78 -0.57
N TRP A 191 15.97 3.53 -1.66
CA TRP A 191 14.81 3.60 -2.56
C TRP A 191 14.95 2.57 -3.70
N SER A 192 13.88 1.82 -3.95
CA SER A 192 13.70 0.96 -5.14
C SER A 192 12.71 1.60 -6.11
N PHE A 193 12.99 1.49 -7.41
CA PHE A 193 12.19 2.13 -8.46
C PHE A 193 11.71 1.12 -9.48
N TRP A 194 10.41 1.14 -9.78
CA TRP A 194 9.77 0.23 -10.73
C TRP A 194 9.13 1.01 -11.87
N LYS A 195 9.36 0.53 -13.08
CA LYS A 195 8.71 1.05 -14.30
C LYS A 195 7.97 -0.09 -14.96
N ALA A 196 6.75 0.16 -15.41
CA ALA A 196 6.06 -0.77 -16.28
C ALA A 196 6.85 -0.94 -17.58
N THR A 197 7.16 -2.18 -17.95
CA THR A 197 7.65 -2.53 -19.27
C THR A 197 6.43 -2.80 -20.15
N ASN A 198 6.21 -1.96 -21.15
CA ASN A 198 5.24 -2.24 -22.23
C ASN A 198 5.76 -3.36 -23.14
#